data_AF-Q4FTE0-F1
#
_entry.id   AF-Q4FTE0-F1
#
_cell.length_a   1.000
_cell.length_b   1.000
_cell.length_c   1.000
_cell.angle_alpha   90.00
_cell.angle_beta   90.00
_cell.angle_gamma   90.00
#
_symmetry.space_group_name_H-M   'P 1'
#
loop_
_entity.id
_entity.type
_entity.pdbx_description
1 polymer ?
#
loop_
_entity_poly.entity_id
_entity_poly.type
_entity_poly.pdbx_seq_one_letter_code
_entity_poly.pdbx_strand_id
1 'polypeptide(L)'
;MKQLSERRVTQAEAANYLSRVFNDQDNDIILFNRAKKEKDAVPNAKAMNQVMSMFNGQGRGATLDAASDTAYGLLCSITEYVDHERRAMNTDNRLNSAWFGAGAKLKQKGLEQSLLLLA
;
A
#
# COMPACT_ATOMS: atom_id res chain seq x y z
N MET A 1 7.66 -9.58 12.36
CA MET A 1 8.48 -9.06 11.24
C MET A 1 9.32 -10.13 10.56
N LYS A 2 10.15 -10.91 11.27
CA LYS A 2 10.96 -11.99 10.64
C LYS A 2 10.16 -12.96 9.76
N GLN A 3 8.98 -13.39 10.23
CA GLN A 3 8.10 -14.26 9.44
C GLN A 3 7.64 -13.63 8.12
N LEU A 4 7.41 -12.30 8.08
CA LEU A 4 7.01 -11.60 6.86
C LEU A 4 8.12 -11.53 5.82
N SER A 5 9.39 -11.44 6.26
CA SER A 5 10.55 -11.45 5.36
C SER A 5 10.87 -12.85 4.83
N GLU A 6 10.36 -13.90 5.45
CA GLU A 6 10.55 -15.29 4.99
C GLU A 6 9.39 -15.75 4.07
N ARG A 7 8.22 -15.11 4.19
CA ARG A 7 7.05 -15.37 3.33
C ARG A 7 7.23 -14.72 1.96
N ARG A 8 7.57 -15.53 0.96
CA ARG A 8 7.58 -15.13 -0.47
C ARG A 8 6.16 -14.86 -0.95
N VAL A 9 5.98 -13.90 -1.85
CA VAL A 9 4.66 -13.52 -2.36
C VAL A 9 4.70 -13.47 -3.89
N THR A 10 3.70 -14.08 -4.51
CA THR A 10 3.54 -14.07 -5.97
C THR A 10 2.94 -12.75 -6.45
N GLN A 11 3.11 -12.44 -7.74
CA GLN A 11 2.53 -11.23 -8.35
C GLN A 11 0.99 -11.19 -8.24
N ALA A 12 0.32 -12.35 -8.30
CA ALA A 12 -1.12 -12.43 -8.12
C ALA A 12 -1.56 -12.16 -6.67
N GLU A 13 -0.83 -12.71 -5.69
CA GLU A 13 -1.07 -12.41 -4.27
C GLU A 13 -0.81 -10.94 -3.95
N ALA A 14 0.24 -10.34 -4.53
CA ALA A 14 0.55 -8.92 -4.40
C ALA A 14 -0.59 -8.05 -4.96
N ALA A 15 -1.12 -8.36 -6.15
CA ALA A 15 -2.25 -7.64 -6.73
C ALA A 15 -3.51 -7.74 -5.86
N ASN A 16 -3.81 -8.94 -5.32
CA ASN A 16 -4.92 -9.15 -4.42
C ASN A 16 -4.75 -8.40 -3.09
N TYR A 17 -3.55 -8.43 -2.52
CA TYR A 17 -3.18 -7.65 -1.34
C TYR A 17 -3.43 -6.16 -1.56
N LEU A 18 -2.93 -5.59 -2.66
CA LEU A 18 -3.13 -4.17 -2.97
C LEU A 18 -4.60 -3.84 -3.18
N SER A 19 -5.37 -4.72 -3.83
CA SER A 19 -6.81 -4.53 -3.99
C SER A 19 -7.52 -4.45 -2.65
N ARG A 20 -7.21 -5.35 -1.71
CA ARG A 20 -7.76 -5.29 -0.35
C ARG A 20 -7.35 -4.01 0.37
N VAL A 21 -6.06 -3.68 0.39
CA VAL A 21 -5.57 -2.49 1.10
C VAL A 21 -6.19 -1.18 0.58
N PHE A 22 -6.35 -1.03 -0.74
CA PHE A 22 -6.84 0.21 -1.35
C PHE A 22 -8.36 0.28 -1.57
N ASN A 23 -9.03 -0.87 -1.74
CA ASN A 23 -10.43 -0.91 -2.17
C ASN A 23 -11.37 -1.60 -1.18
N ASP A 24 -10.90 -2.25 -0.11
CA ASP A 24 -11.82 -2.77 0.91
C ASP A 24 -12.62 -1.61 1.53
N GLN A 25 -13.93 -1.76 1.46
CA GLN A 25 -14.94 -0.82 1.94
C GLN A 25 -15.07 -0.94 3.46
N ASP A 26 -14.02 -0.61 4.21
CA ASP A 26 -14.28 -0.11 5.56
C ASP A 26 -14.85 1.29 5.38
N ASN A 27 -16.09 1.49 5.79
CA ASN A 27 -16.88 2.73 5.71
C ASN A 27 -16.19 4.00 6.25
N ASP A 28 -14.97 3.90 6.78
CA ASP A 28 -14.18 4.97 7.39
C ASP A 28 -13.00 5.47 6.55
N ILE A 29 -12.76 4.92 5.35
CA ILE A 29 -11.85 5.53 4.38
C ILE A 29 -12.65 6.50 3.53
N ILE A 30 -12.46 7.80 3.81
CA ILE A 30 -12.90 8.89 2.95
C ILE A 30 -12.40 8.59 1.53
N LEU A 31 -13.32 8.34 0.59
CA LEU A 31 -13.00 8.25 -0.83
C LEU A 31 -12.37 9.58 -1.27
N PHE A 32 -11.05 9.60 -1.46
CA PHE A 32 -10.29 10.81 -1.81
C PHE A 32 -10.55 11.33 -3.24
N ASN A 33 -11.45 10.70 -4.00
CA ASN A 33 -11.85 11.13 -5.33
C ASN A 33 -13.33 10.87 -5.57
N ARG A 34 -14.22 11.80 -5.21
CA ARG A 34 -15.49 11.98 -5.93
C ARG A 34 -15.27 12.82 -7.19
N ALA A 35 -14.28 12.46 -8.00
CA ALA A 35 -14.19 12.94 -9.38
C ALA A 35 -14.82 11.87 -10.25
N LYS A 36 -16.07 12.12 -10.67
CA LYS A 36 -16.85 11.39 -11.68
C LYS A 36 -16.82 9.85 -11.57
N LYS A 37 -17.98 9.30 -11.20
CA LYS A 37 -18.28 7.86 -11.27
C LYS A 37 -18.33 7.43 -12.75
N GLU A 38 -17.17 7.34 -13.41
CA GLU A 38 -17.02 6.60 -14.65
C GLU A 38 -17.13 5.13 -14.29
N LYS A 39 -18.12 4.44 -14.88
CA LYS A 39 -18.58 3.11 -14.44
C LYS A 39 -17.55 2.00 -14.64
N ASP A 40 -16.40 2.28 -15.26
CA ASP A 40 -15.39 1.28 -15.64
C ASP A 40 -13.99 1.54 -15.07
N ALA A 41 -13.78 2.61 -14.29
CA ALA A 41 -12.47 2.91 -13.72
C ALA A 41 -12.28 2.18 -12.38
N VAL A 42 -11.31 1.26 -12.31
CA VAL A 42 -10.91 0.64 -11.04
C VAL A 42 -10.48 1.74 -10.06
N PRO A 43 -11.16 1.90 -8.91
CA PRO A 43 -10.80 2.91 -7.93
C PRO A 43 -9.34 2.71 -7.49
N ASN A 44 -8.62 3.82 -7.29
CA ASN A 44 -7.22 3.83 -6.83
C ASN A 44 -6.20 3.11 -7.74
N ALA A 45 -6.53 2.76 -8.99
CA ALA A 45 -5.63 2.04 -9.91
C ALA A 45 -4.24 2.68 -10.04
N LYS A 46 -4.16 4.03 -10.09
CA LYS A 46 -2.89 4.75 -10.14
C LYS A 46 -2.01 4.49 -8.91
N ALA A 47 -2.60 4.52 -7.72
CA ALA A 47 -1.89 4.26 -6.48
C ALA A 47 -1.41 2.81 -6.43
N MET A 48 -2.28 1.86 -6.78
CA MET A 48 -1.95 0.44 -6.81
C MET A 48 -0.80 0.14 -7.78
N ASN A 49 -0.83 0.68 -9.00
CA ASN A 49 0.25 0.51 -9.97
C ASN A 49 1.57 1.09 -9.47
N GLN A 50 1.53 2.24 -8.79
CA GLN A 50 2.71 2.86 -8.21
C GLN A 50 3.31 1.99 -7.09
N VAL A 51 2.49 1.50 -6.16
CA VAL A 51 2.97 0.58 -5.10
C VAL A 51 3.50 -0.72 -5.71
N MET A 52 2.84 -1.25 -6.74
CA MET A 52 3.29 -2.46 -7.43
C MET A 52 4.65 -2.26 -8.10
N SER A 53 4.90 -1.09 -8.70
CA SER A 53 6.22 -0.76 -9.25
C SER A 53 7.30 -0.68 -8.18
N MET A 54 6.97 -0.19 -6.99
CA MET A 54 7.89 -0.13 -5.85
C MET A 54 8.25 -1.52 -5.35
N PHE A 55 7.25 -2.38 -5.20
CA PHE A 55 7.44 -3.78 -4.83
C PHE A 55 8.32 -4.52 -5.84
N ASN A 56 8.14 -4.23 -7.14
CA ASN A 56 8.92 -4.80 -8.23
C ASN A 56 10.31 -4.16 -8.44
N GLY A 57 10.90 -3.58 -7.38
CA GLY A 57 12.29 -3.14 -7.37
C GLY A 57 12.52 -1.64 -7.55
N GLN A 58 11.48 -0.83 -7.80
CA GLN A 58 11.63 0.63 -7.87
C GLN A 58 11.56 1.32 -6.50
N GLY A 59 11.16 0.58 -5.46
CA GLY A 59 11.06 1.08 -4.09
C GLY A 59 12.42 1.13 -3.39
N ARG A 60 12.53 2.00 -2.39
CA ARG A 60 13.73 2.11 -1.57
C ARG A 60 13.95 0.81 -0.79
N GLY A 61 15.05 0.12 -1.10
CA GLY A 61 15.38 -1.16 -0.45
C GLY A 61 14.56 -2.35 -0.92
N ALA A 62 13.80 -2.22 -2.02
CA ALA A 62 13.03 -3.33 -2.60
C ALA A 62 13.92 -4.51 -3.05
N THR A 63 15.20 -4.25 -3.32
CA THR A 63 16.19 -5.27 -3.72
C THR A 63 16.87 -5.97 -2.54
N LEU A 64 16.55 -5.60 -1.29
CA LEU A 64 17.10 -6.29 -0.11
C LEU A 64 16.48 -7.70 -0.01
N ASP A 65 17.26 -8.70 0.37
CA ASP A 65 16.79 -10.10 0.46
C ASP A 65 15.55 -10.28 1.33
N ALA A 66 15.45 -9.50 2.41
CA ALA A 66 14.31 -9.53 3.32
C ALA A 66 13.02 -8.95 2.69
N ALA A 67 13.14 -8.09 1.67
CA ALA A 67 12.04 -7.34 1.05
C ALA A 67 11.69 -7.86 -0.36
N SER A 68 12.66 -8.32 -1.14
CA SER A 68 12.44 -8.76 -2.53
C SER A 68 11.44 -9.91 -2.59
N ASP A 69 10.32 -9.70 -3.27
CA ASP A 69 9.25 -10.70 -3.41
C ASP A 69 8.71 -11.25 -2.09
N THR A 70 8.71 -10.47 -1.01
CA THR A 70 8.22 -10.91 0.32
C THR A 70 7.00 -10.13 0.80
N ALA A 71 6.27 -10.70 1.76
CA ALA A 71 5.16 -9.99 2.42
C ALA A 71 5.67 -8.75 3.17
N TYR A 72 6.92 -8.78 3.64
CA TYR A 72 7.59 -7.60 4.20
C TYR A 72 7.84 -6.53 3.14
N GLY A 73 8.28 -6.90 1.93
CA GLY A 73 8.44 -5.97 0.81
C GLY A 73 7.16 -5.26 0.40
N LEU A 74 6.02 -5.98 0.41
CA LEU A 74 4.71 -5.37 0.17
C LEU A 74 4.37 -4.30 1.21
N LEU A 75 4.59 -4.62 2.49
CA LEU A 75 4.37 -3.67 3.58
C LEU A 75 5.28 -2.45 3.45
N CYS A 76 6.57 -2.65 3.16
CA CYS A 76 7.52 -1.57 2.92
C CYS A 76 7.06 -0.66 1.77
N SER A 77 6.58 -1.24 0.67
CA SER A 77 6.07 -0.50 -0.48
C SER A 77 4.85 0.36 -0.13
N ILE A 78 3.94 -0.13 0.73
CA ILE A 78 2.81 0.66 1.23
C ILE A 78 3.28 1.83 2.10
N THR A 79 4.22 1.58 3.02
CA THR A 79 4.73 2.63 3.90
C THR A 79 5.46 3.72 3.11
N GLU A 80 6.29 3.33 2.14
CA GLU A 80 6.98 4.24 1.24
C GLU A 80 5.99 5.07 0.43
N TYR A 81 4.94 4.43 -0.11
CA TYR A 81 3.91 5.13 -0.85
C TYR A 81 3.23 6.21 0.01
N VAL A 82 2.86 5.89 1.25
CA VAL A 82 2.21 6.85 2.16
C VAL A 82 3.15 7.99 2.53
N ASP A 83 4.39 7.67 2.88
CA ASP A 83 5.32 8.61 3.48
C ASP A 83 5.97 9.53 2.43
N HIS A 84 6.09 9.09 1.17
CA HIS A 84 6.81 9.85 0.13
C HIS A 84 5.98 10.18 -1.11
N GLU A 85 5.12 9.28 -1.57
CA GLU A 85 4.65 9.29 -2.96
C GLU A 85 3.18 9.72 -3.10
N ARG A 86 2.40 9.54 -2.05
CA ARG A 86 1.00 9.96 -2.00
C ARG A 86 0.89 11.47 -2.24
N ARG A 87 -0.04 11.93 -3.08
CA ARG A 87 -0.21 13.38 -3.29
C ARG A 87 -0.72 14.05 -2.01
N ALA A 88 -0.09 15.16 -1.62
CA ALA A 88 -0.50 16.03 -0.53
C ALA A 88 -0.36 17.50 -0.96
N MET A 89 -1.11 18.40 -0.33
CA MET A 89 -1.05 19.84 -0.67
C MET A 89 0.28 20.48 -0.25
N ASN A 90 0.84 20.03 0.88
CA ASN A 90 2.14 20.46 1.41
C ASN A 90 2.75 19.33 2.26
N THR A 91 3.99 19.54 2.71
CA THR A 91 4.75 18.56 3.51
C THR A 91 4.11 18.31 4.87
N ASP A 92 3.59 19.33 5.54
CA ASP A 92 2.97 19.19 6.86
C ASP A 92 1.68 18.36 6.81
N ASN A 93 0.84 18.58 5.78
CA ASN A 93 -0.37 17.77 5.57
C ASN A 93 -0.01 16.31 5.23
N ARG A 94 1.09 16.07 4.50
CA ARG A 94 1.60 14.72 4.26
C ARG A 94 1.97 14.06 5.59
N LEU A 95 2.77 14.73 6.41
CA LEU A 95 3.25 14.21 7.68
C LEU A 95 2.08 13.91 8.63
N ASN A 96 1.16 14.87 8.77
CA ASN A 96 -0.04 14.70 9.58
C ASN A 96 -0.89 13.53 9.09
N SER A 97 -1.11 13.42 7.77
CA SER A 97 -1.84 12.28 7.19
C SER A 97 -1.12 10.95 7.44
N ALA A 98 0.21 10.91 7.30
CA ALA A 98 1.03 9.73 7.49
C ALA A 98 1.07 9.25 8.95
N TRP A 99 0.95 10.16 9.91
CA TRP A 99 1.02 9.85 11.35
C TRP A 99 -0.35 9.63 11.99
N PHE A 100 -1.35 10.45 11.65
CA PHE A 100 -2.62 10.50 12.38
C PHE A 100 -3.86 10.42 11.47
N GLY A 101 -3.69 10.61 10.16
CA GLY A 101 -4.80 10.67 9.22
C GLY A 101 -5.01 9.39 8.41
N ALA A 102 -5.47 9.58 7.17
CA ALA A 102 -5.76 8.48 6.26
C ALA A 102 -4.50 7.72 5.79
N GLY A 103 -3.31 8.30 5.91
CA GLY A 103 -2.05 7.60 5.69
C GLY A 103 -1.77 6.58 6.79
N ALA A 104 -1.97 6.96 8.05
CA ALA A 104 -1.83 6.06 9.19
C ALA A 104 -2.80 4.88 9.10
N LYS A 105 -4.08 5.13 8.76
CA LYS A 105 -5.07 4.06 8.51
C LYS A 105 -4.64 3.12 7.38
N LEU A 106 -4.10 3.66 6.28
CA LEU A 106 -3.64 2.84 5.16
C LEU A 106 -2.44 1.95 5.54
N LYS A 107 -1.49 2.48 6.34
CA LYS A 107 -0.37 1.69 6.87
C LYS A 107 -0.85 0.58 7.80
N GLN A 108 -1.82 0.86 8.66
CA GLN A 108 -2.44 -0.12 9.54
C GLN A 108 -3.09 -1.27 8.75
N LYS A 109 -3.91 -0.93 7.74
CA LYS A 109 -4.50 -1.94 6.84
C LYS A 109 -3.44 -2.74 6.08
N GLY A 110 -2.40 -2.07 5.59
CA GLY A 110 -1.27 -2.74 4.94
C GLY A 110 -0.63 -3.79 5.84
N LEU A 111 -0.40 -3.46 7.11
CA LEU A 111 0.12 -4.40 8.09
C LEU A 111 -0.83 -5.58 8.33
N GLU A 112 -2.11 -5.32 8.54
CA GLU A 112 -3.13 -6.36 8.78
C GLU A 112 -3.21 -7.34 7.61
N GLN A 113 -3.28 -6.84 6.37
CA GLN A 113 -3.30 -7.69 5.18
C GLN A 113 -1.99 -8.46 4.99
N SER A 114 -0.85 -7.90 5.41
CA SER A 114 0.44 -8.60 5.33
C SER A 114 0.49 -9.75 6.34
N LEU A 115 -0.10 -9.56 7.53
CA LEU A 115 -0.22 -10.61 8.52
C LEU A 115 -1.16 -11.74 8.06
N LEU A 116 -2.23 -11.41 7.31
CA LEU A 116 -3.11 -12.43 6.72
C LEU A 116 -2.42 -13.30 5.67
N LEU A 117 -1.32 -12.86 5.06
CA LEU A 117 -0.53 -13.70 4.14
C LEU A 117 0.30 -14.79 4.87
N LEU A 118 0.45 -14.66 6.20
CA LEU A 118 1.13 -15.65 7.04
C LEU A 118 0.19 -16.74 7.58
N ALA A 119 -1.13 -16.50 7.53
CA ALA A 119 -2.17 -17.43 7.99
C ALA A 119 -2.53 -18.41 6.86
#